data_AF-A0A1Q7BIX9-F1
#
_entry.id   AF-A0A1Q7BIX9-F1
#
_cell.length_a   1.000
_cell.length_b   1.000
_cell.length_c   1.000
_cell.angle_alpha   90.00
_cell.angle_beta   90.00
_cell.angle_gamma   90.00
#
_symmetry.space_group_name_H-M   'P 1'
#
loop_
_entity.id
_entity.type
_entity.pdbx_description
1 polymer ?
#
loop_
_entity_poly.entity_id
_entity_poly.type
_entity_poly.pdbx_seq_one_letter_code
_entity_poly.pdbx_strand_id
1 'polypeptide(L)'
;RIVQRPLTSDGLAQGAFWFTVLGLFVFYVSLIGNGIAIGRLVDHGWDYQLAKQHMGKWYKVPTGIGAGVMGLGYWCFATNVALTIFQSRLIKVPKPQWHLWKFFATGAAALTVGTVQGVIQVQPANADWLYKAGHAGEWIDPISHAHINLVTGLTMLVAGSLFALVRVAGGVEPSRRLVNRCFFALLGGSLAFYAVTLYLGLHEGRLVVNRGLTPEQAEEATALHPFLIMGAGIAMFAAFWLLLAVIARSVWRSDSALGPFVLAGCAALALGTLQGPVQA
;
A
#
# COMPACT_ATOMS: atom_id res chain seq x y z
N ARG A 1 -5.40 15.56 17.88
CA ARG A 1 -5.16 14.82 19.15
C ARG A 1 -3.68 14.51 19.37
N ILE A 2 -3.03 13.66 18.56
CA ILE A 2 -1.60 13.31 18.68
C ILE A 2 -0.67 14.53 18.80
N VAL A 3 -0.93 15.52 17.95
CA VAL A 3 -0.14 16.75 17.85
C VAL A 3 -0.71 17.93 18.66
N GLN A 4 -1.73 17.67 19.49
CA GLN A 4 -2.44 18.66 20.33
C GLN A 4 -3.00 19.87 19.55
N ARG A 5 -3.58 19.59 18.38
CA ARG A 5 -4.35 20.56 17.60
C ARG A 5 -5.45 19.86 16.78
N PRO A 6 -6.48 20.61 16.33
CA PRO A 6 -7.39 20.16 15.28
C PRO A 6 -6.66 19.95 13.95
N LEU A 7 -7.33 19.29 13.01
CA LEU A 7 -6.88 19.20 11.63
C LEU A 7 -6.71 20.60 11.04
N THR A 8 -5.83 20.75 10.05
CA THR A 8 -5.63 22.04 9.39
C THR A 8 -6.87 22.50 8.64
N SER A 9 -7.56 21.58 7.96
CA SER A 9 -8.75 21.91 7.19
C SER A 9 -9.76 20.77 7.25
N ASP A 10 -10.97 21.09 7.68
CA ASP A 10 -12.12 20.18 7.62
C ASP A 10 -12.55 19.96 6.18
N GLY A 11 -12.44 20.98 5.32
CA GLY A 11 -12.70 20.86 3.88
C GLY A 11 -11.79 19.85 3.19
N LEU A 12 -10.49 19.84 3.52
CA LEU A 12 -9.57 18.81 3.01
C LEU A 12 -9.89 17.42 3.57
N ALA A 13 -10.36 17.32 4.82
CA ALA A 13 -10.78 16.03 5.38
C ALA A 13 -12.05 15.49 4.69
N GLN A 14 -13.03 16.35 4.44
CA GLN A 14 -14.24 16.01 3.69
C GLN A 14 -13.91 15.66 2.24
N GLY A 15 -13.07 16.44 1.58
CA GLY A 15 -12.59 16.15 0.22
C GLY A 15 -11.86 14.81 0.15
N ALA A 16 -10.97 14.54 1.11
CA ALA A 16 -10.29 13.25 1.21
C ALA A 16 -11.27 12.08 1.29
N PHE A 17 -12.30 12.19 2.13
CA PHE A 17 -13.32 11.15 2.27
C PHE A 17 -14.14 10.98 0.99
N TRP A 18 -14.80 12.06 0.52
CA TRP A 18 -15.75 11.97 -0.58
C TRP A 18 -15.09 11.64 -1.91
N PHE A 19 -13.93 12.22 -2.23
CA PHE A 19 -13.22 11.87 -3.45
C PHE A 19 -12.71 10.43 -3.42
N THR A 20 -12.26 9.93 -2.26
CA THR A 20 -11.86 8.52 -2.15
C THR A 20 -13.06 7.59 -2.35
N VAL A 21 -14.18 7.84 -1.67
CA VAL A 21 -15.38 6.99 -1.75
C VAL A 21 -15.98 6.99 -3.16
N LEU A 22 -16.19 8.18 -3.75
CA LEU A 22 -16.74 8.30 -5.10
C LEU A 22 -15.80 7.73 -6.15
N GLY A 23 -14.50 8.03 -6.04
CA GLY A 23 -13.49 7.50 -6.95
C GLY A 23 -13.41 5.98 -6.88
N LEU A 24 -13.38 5.41 -5.67
CA LEU A 24 -13.40 3.96 -5.45
C LEU A 24 -14.66 3.31 -6.01
N PHE A 25 -15.84 3.91 -5.79
CA PHE A 25 -17.09 3.39 -6.31
C PHE A 25 -17.09 3.34 -7.84
N VAL A 26 -16.72 4.45 -8.49
CA VAL A 26 -16.62 4.52 -9.96
C VAL A 26 -15.58 3.52 -10.48
N PHE A 27 -14.42 3.45 -9.84
CA PHE A 27 -13.35 2.52 -10.22
C PHE A 27 -13.81 1.07 -10.11
N TYR A 28 -14.43 0.69 -8.99
CA TYR A 28 -14.91 -0.66 -8.73
C TYR A 28 -16.00 -1.09 -9.71
N VAL A 29 -17.02 -0.25 -9.92
CA VAL A 29 -18.10 -0.53 -10.89
C VAL A 29 -17.53 -0.63 -12.30
N SER A 30 -16.56 0.22 -12.65
CA SER A 30 -15.88 0.16 -13.95
C SER A 30 -15.13 -1.15 -14.13
N LEU A 31 -14.38 -1.61 -13.12
CA LEU A 31 -13.65 -2.89 -13.19
C LEU A 31 -14.60 -4.08 -13.32
N ILE A 32 -15.71 -4.11 -12.57
CA ILE A 32 -16.72 -5.17 -12.71
C ILE A 32 -17.33 -5.14 -14.11
N GLY A 33 -17.79 -3.97 -14.57
CA GLY A 33 -18.41 -3.83 -15.88
C GLY A 33 -17.46 -4.24 -17.01
N ASN A 34 -16.19 -3.80 -16.93
CA ASN A 34 -15.15 -4.19 -17.86
C ASN A 34 -14.86 -5.70 -17.79
N GLY A 35 -14.78 -6.29 -16.60
CA GLY A 35 -14.57 -7.72 -16.42
C GLY A 35 -15.68 -8.55 -17.06
N ILE A 36 -16.95 -8.18 -16.84
CA ILE A 36 -18.10 -8.86 -17.45
C ILE A 36 -18.09 -8.69 -18.98
N ALA A 37 -17.82 -7.48 -19.47
CA ALA A 37 -17.80 -7.19 -20.91
C ALA A 37 -16.68 -7.94 -21.63
N ILE A 38 -15.45 -7.91 -21.11
CA ILE A 38 -14.31 -8.65 -21.67
C ILE A 38 -14.56 -10.16 -21.54
N GLY A 39 -15.03 -10.63 -20.38
CA GLY A 39 -15.34 -12.04 -20.15
C GLY A 39 -16.30 -12.58 -21.20
N ARG A 40 -17.38 -11.86 -21.50
CA ARG A 40 -18.31 -12.24 -22.57
C ARG A 40 -17.66 -12.29 -23.95
N LEU A 41 -16.74 -11.40 -24.28
CA LEU A 41 -16.05 -11.44 -25.57
C LEU A 41 -15.11 -12.64 -25.66
N VAL A 42 -14.38 -12.92 -24.57
CA VAL A 42 -13.49 -14.08 -24.46
C VAL A 42 -14.27 -15.39 -24.55
N ASP A 43 -15.43 -15.48 -23.90
CA ASP A 43 -16.34 -16.64 -24.00
C ASP A 43 -16.81 -16.89 -25.45
N HIS A 44 -16.90 -15.84 -26.28
CA HIS A 44 -17.20 -15.96 -27.72
C HIS A 44 -15.95 -16.21 -28.58
N GLY A 45 -14.83 -16.63 -27.97
CA GLY A 45 -13.61 -17.01 -28.67
C GLY A 45 -12.70 -15.84 -29.03
N TRP A 46 -12.95 -14.64 -28.49
CA TRP A 46 -12.04 -13.51 -28.70
C TRP A 46 -10.78 -13.69 -27.86
N ASP A 47 -9.63 -13.36 -28.45
CA ASP A 47 -8.43 -13.16 -27.66
C ASP A 47 -8.64 -11.99 -26.67
N TYR A 48 -8.10 -12.14 -25.46
CA TYR A 48 -8.27 -11.16 -24.39
C TYR A 48 -7.75 -9.76 -24.79
N GLN A 49 -6.66 -9.69 -25.55
CA GLN A 49 -6.11 -8.40 -25.99
C GLN A 49 -6.99 -7.76 -27.05
N LEU A 50 -7.50 -8.56 -27.98
CA LEU A 50 -8.42 -8.08 -29.00
C LEU A 50 -9.70 -7.54 -28.35
N ALA A 51 -10.25 -8.25 -27.36
CA ALA A 51 -11.41 -7.82 -26.60
C ALA A 51 -11.14 -6.49 -25.86
N LYS A 52 -9.97 -6.35 -25.24
CA LYS A 52 -9.57 -5.12 -24.53
C LYS A 52 -9.37 -3.93 -25.48
N GLN A 53 -8.76 -4.16 -26.64
CA GLN A 53 -8.60 -3.14 -27.67
C GLN A 53 -9.94 -2.71 -28.26
N HIS A 54 -10.85 -3.67 -28.48
CA HIS A 54 -12.21 -3.41 -28.95
C HIS A 54 -13.01 -2.53 -27.99
N MET A 55 -12.89 -2.79 -26.67
CA MET A 55 -13.50 -1.90 -25.67
C MET A 55 -12.93 -0.48 -25.70
N GLY A 56 -11.66 -0.32 -26.08
CA GLY A 56 -11.04 0.99 -26.34
C GLY A 56 -11.26 2.01 -25.21
N LYS A 57 -11.97 3.11 -25.52
CA LYS A 57 -12.25 4.19 -24.57
C LYS A 57 -13.23 3.78 -23.46
N TRP A 58 -14.14 2.84 -23.71
CA TRP A 58 -15.09 2.35 -22.71
C TRP A 58 -14.41 1.65 -21.55
N TYR A 59 -13.29 0.98 -21.82
CA TYR A 59 -12.44 0.40 -20.78
C TYR A 59 -11.66 1.48 -20.00
N LYS A 60 -10.99 2.38 -20.73
CA LYS A 60 -9.98 3.30 -20.16
C LYS A 60 -10.59 4.49 -19.41
N VAL A 61 -11.62 5.11 -19.95
CA VAL A 61 -12.12 6.41 -19.45
C VAL A 61 -12.78 6.28 -18.08
N PRO A 62 -13.75 5.36 -17.85
CA PRO A 62 -14.41 5.25 -16.55
C PRO A 62 -13.44 4.84 -15.43
N THR A 63 -12.57 3.86 -15.72
CA THR A 63 -11.51 3.40 -14.81
C THR A 63 -10.54 4.53 -14.49
N GLY A 64 -10.11 5.30 -15.49
CA GLY A 64 -9.21 6.43 -15.31
C GLY A 64 -9.83 7.57 -14.51
N ILE A 65 -11.12 7.88 -14.72
CA ILE A 65 -11.85 8.88 -13.93
C ILE A 65 -11.95 8.42 -12.47
N GLY A 66 -12.36 7.17 -12.22
CA GLY A 66 -12.44 6.63 -10.87
C GLY A 66 -11.10 6.69 -10.13
N ALA A 67 -10.03 6.26 -10.79
CA ALA A 67 -8.68 6.32 -10.26
C ALA A 67 -8.21 7.77 -10.00
N GLY A 68 -8.49 8.70 -10.93
CA GLY A 68 -8.12 10.11 -10.81
C GLY A 68 -8.83 10.80 -9.65
N VAL A 69 -10.15 10.60 -9.51
CA VAL A 69 -10.95 11.14 -8.41
C VAL A 69 -10.47 10.55 -7.07
N MET A 70 -10.24 9.25 -7.00
CA MET A 70 -9.68 8.61 -5.80
C MET A 70 -8.29 9.20 -5.45
N GLY A 71 -7.44 9.42 -6.44
CA GLY A 71 -6.13 10.06 -6.29
C GLY A 71 -6.24 11.45 -5.65
N LEU A 72 -7.17 12.30 -6.10
CA LEU A 72 -7.43 13.61 -5.47
C LEU A 72 -7.76 13.48 -3.98
N GLY A 73 -8.53 12.45 -3.60
CA GLY A 73 -8.82 12.14 -2.20
C GLY A 73 -7.55 11.88 -1.38
N TYR A 74 -6.64 11.07 -1.91
CA TYR A 74 -5.35 10.79 -1.26
C TYR A 74 -4.45 12.03 -1.16
N TRP A 75 -4.45 12.90 -2.17
CA TRP A 75 -3.73 14.18 -2.09
C TRP A 75 -4.32 15.12 -1.04
N CYS A 76 -5.65 15.25 -0.97
CA CYS A 76 -6.31 16.01 0.10
C CYS A 76 -5.92 15.48 1.49
N PHE A 77 -5.93 14.15 1.67
CA PHE A 77 -5.51 13.50 2.90
C PHE A 77 -4.05 13.82 3.24
N ALA A 78 -3.14 13.60 2.30
CA ALA A 78 -1.70 13.79 2.49
C ALA A 78 -1.36 15.25 2.81
N THR A 79 -1.95 16.21 2.09
CA THR A 79 -1.81 17.63 2.36
C THR A 79 -2.33 17.98 3.75
N ASN A 80 -3.51 17.49 4.14
CA ASN A 80 -4.06 17.78 5.46
C ASN A 80 -3.16 17.23 6.58
N VAL A 81 -2.66 15.99 6.45
CA VAL A 81 -1.72 15.39 7.41
C VAL A 81 -0.41 16.19 7.49
N ALA A 82 0.20 16.50 6.34
CA ALA A 82 1.47 17.21 6.27
C ALA A 82 1.38 18.60 6.90
N LEU A 83 0.36 19.39 6.52
CA LEU A 83 0.11 20.70 7.11
C LEU A 83 -0.25 20.58 8.60
N THR A 84 -0.99 19.54 8.97
CA THR A 84 -1.38 19.30 10.36
C THR A 84 -0.13 19.13 11.24
N ILE A 85 0.82 18.29 10.78
CA ILE A 85 2.08 18.02 11.48
C ILE A 85 3.00 19.24 11.42
N PHE A 86 3.14 19.90 10.28
CA PHE A 86 4.04 21.03 10.10
C PHE A 86 3.67 22.21 11.02
N GLN A 87 2.43 22.69 10.96
CA GLN A 87 2.02 23.84 11.78
C GLN A 87 1.94 23.47 13.26
N SER A 88 1.86 22.18 13.62
CA SER A 88 1.93 21.78 15.03
C SER A 88 3.25 22.20 15.70
N ARG A 89 4.32 22.44 14.93
CA ARG A 89 5.61 22.96 15.45
C ARG A 89 5.45 24.30 16.16
N LEU A 90 4.42 25.08 15.82
CA LEU A 90 4.10 26.36 16.45
C LEU A 90 3.43 26.19 17.83
N ILE A 91 2.85 25.01 18.10
CA ILE A 91 2.16 24.71 19.36
C ILE A 91 3.16 24.24 20.41
N LYS A 92 3.35 25.05 21.45
CA LYS A 92 4.32 24.84 22.56
C LYS A 92 3.74 24.10 23.78
N VAL A 93 2.66 23.33 23.61
CA VAL A 93 2.10 22.51 24.69
C VAL A 93 2.73 21.11 24.73
N PRO A 94 2.74 20.41 25.88
CA PRO A 94 3.21 19.03 25.94
C PRO A 94 2.43 18.10 25.00
N LYS A 95 3.15 17.30 24.21
CA LYS A 95 2.57 16.35 23.24
C LYS A 95 2.97 14.92 23.61
N PRO A 96 2.25 14.25 24.52
CA PRO A 96 2.65 12.93 25.04
C PRO A 96 2.75 11.86 23.93
N GLN A 97 1.83 11.91 22.95
CA GLN A 97 1.79 10.98 21.82
C GLN A 97 2.63 11.42 20.61
N TRP A 98 3.44 12.48 20.73
CA TRP A 98 4.17 13.06 19.59
C TRP A 98 4.94 12.02 18.78
N HIS A 99 5.56 11.02 19.42
CA HIS A 99 6.31 9.98 18.73
C HIS A 99 5.53 9.22 17.63
N LEU A 100 4.19 9.22 17.66
CA LEU A 100 3.33 8.57 16.67
C LEU A 100 3.17 9.36 15.37
N TRP A 101 3.49 10.67 15.31
CA TRP A 101 3.28 11.48 14.09
C TRP A 101 3.97 10.88 12.86
N LYS A 102 5.10 10.19 13.06
CA LYS A 102 5.90 9.58 12.01
C LYS A 102 5.14 8.52 11.23
N PHE A 103 4.30 7.73 11.91
CA PHE A 103 3.43 6.75 11.26
C PHE A 103 2.48 7.41 10.28
N PHE A 104 1.86 8.53 10.69
CA PHE A 104 0.92 9.26 9.84
C PHE A 104 1.61 9.98 8.69
N ALA A 105 2.76 10.60 8.95
CA ALA A 105 3.55 11.24 7.91
C ALA A 105 4.07 10.23 6.87
N THR A 106 4.64 9.11 7.32
CA THR A 106 5.09 8.03 6.44
C THR A 106 3.93 7.44 5.66
N GLY A 107 2.80 7.16 6.32
CA GLY A 107 1.62 6.61 5.68
C GLY A 107 1.07 7.52 4.57
N ALA A 108 0.94 8.82 4.86
CA ALA A 108 0.56 9.82 3.87
C ALA A 108 1.56 9.94 2.72
N ALA A 109 2.86 9.94 3.02
CA ALA A 109 3.92 10.02 2.00
C ALA A 109 3.90 8.80 1.08
N ALA A 110 3.79 7.59 1.64
CA ALA A 110 3.78 6.35 0.89
C ALA A 110 2.55 6.23 -0.02
N LEU A 111 1.36 6.62 0.46
CA LEU A 111 0.16 6.71 -0.39
C LEU A 111 0.36 7.72 -1.53
N THR A 112 1.02 8.85 -1.26
CA THR A 112 1.33 9.85 -2.29
C THR A 112 2.27 9.26 -3.35
N VAL A 113 3.36 8.61 -2.92
CA VAL A 113 4.30 7.90 -3.82
C VAL A 113 3.56 6.87 -4.66
N GLY A 114 2.68 6.06 -4.04
CA GLY A 114 1.87 5.09 -4.74
C GLY A 114 0.95 5.74 -5.79
N THR A 115 0.28 6.86 -5.49
CA THR A 115 -0.52 7.55 -6.51
C THR A 115 0.29 8.06 -7.69
N VAL A 116 1.48 8.62 -7.42
CA VAL A 116 2.39 9.09 -8.47
C VAL A 116 2.85 7.91 -9.32
N GLN A 117 3.25 6.80 -8.69
CA GLN A 117 3.62 5.58 -9.37
C GLN A 117 2.48 5.05 -10.25
N GLY A 118 1.25 5.00 -9.73
CA GLY A 118 0.07 4.59 -10.50
C GLY A 118 -0.16 5.46 -11.73
N VAL A 119 -0.05 6.78 -11.61
CA VAL A 119 -0.18 7.71 -12.76
C VAL A 119 0.92 7.47 -13.81
N ILE A 120 2.14 7.21 -13.36
CA ILE A 120 3.26 6.89 -14.26
C ILE A 120 2.98 5.58 -15.01
N GLN A 121 2.55 4.53 -14.31
CA GLN A 121 2.30 3.21 -14.88
C GLN A 121 1.21 3.22 -15.97
N VAL A 122 0.17 4.05 -15.82
CA VAL A 122 -0.93 4.11 -16.79
C VAL A 122 -0.64 4.97 -18.03
N GLN A 123 0.51 5.67 -18.08
CA GLN A 123 0.88 6.42 -19.28
C GLN A 123 1.08 5.47 -20.47
N PRO A 124 0.66 5.84 -21.70
CA PRO A 124 0.64 4.92 -22.84
C PRO A 124 1.97 4.19 -23.09
N ALA A 125 3.10 4.92 -23.04
CA ALA A 125 4.42 4.34 -23.25
C ALA A 125 4.84 3.39 -22.12
N ASN A 126 4.50 3.71 -20.87
CA ASN A 126 4.88 2.91 -19.71
C ASN A 126 4.01 1.66 -19.59
N ALA A 127 2.72 1.77 -19.87
CA ALA A 127 1.80 0.63 -19.90
C ALA A 127 2.17 -0.35 -21.02
N ASP A 128 2.57 0.15 -22.20
CA ASP A 128 3.08 -0.69 -23.30
C ASP A 128 4.40 -1.36 -22.94
N TRP A 129 5.31 -0.64 -22.26
CA TRP A 129 6.56 -1.22 -21.78
C TRP A 129 6.33 -2.31 -20.73
N LEU A 130 5.47 -2.06 -19.73
CA LEU A 130 5.12 -3.03 -18.69
C LEU A 130 4.47 -4.28 -19.29
N TYR A 131 3.60 -4.09 -20.29
CA TYR A 131 3.01 -5.20 -21.02
C TYR A 131 4.06 -6.05 -21.74
N LYS A 132 5.01 -5.41 -22.45
CA LYS A 132 6.10 -6.10 -23.15
C LYS A 132 7.07 -6.78 -22.17
N ALA A 133 7.23 -6.27 -20.96
CA ALA A 133 8.05 -6.88 -19.92
C ALA A 133 7.44 -8.18 -19.36
N GLY A 134 6.16 -8.47 -19.63
CA GLY A 134 5.51 -9.71 -19.20
C GLY A 134 5.57 -9.89 -17.68
N HIS A 135 5.89 -11.10 -17.22
CA HIS A 135 5.98 -11.43 -15.79
C HIS A 135 7.00 -10.56 -15.04
N ALA A 136 8.10 -10.15 -15.69
CA ALA A 136 9.05 -9.23 -15.07
C ALA A 136 8.42 -7.85 -14.79
N GLY A 137 7.44 -7.43 -15.59
CA GLY A 137 6.67 -6.20 -15.35
C GLY A 137 5.80 -6.26 -14.09
N GLU A 138 5.41 -7.46 -13.64
CA GLU A 138 4.52 -7.66 -12.48
C GLU A 138 5.17 -7.22 -11.17
N TRP A 139 6.50 -7.28 -11.09
CA TRP A 139 7.27 -6.72 -9.99
C TRP A 139 7.02 -5.22 -9.80
N ILE A 140 6.76 -4.48 -10.88
CA ILE A 140 6.39 -3.06 -10.84
C ILE A 140 4.88 -2.91 -10.62
N ASP A 141 4.07 -3.50 -11.49
CA ASP A 141 2.60 -3.44 -11.46
C ASP A 141 2.02 -4.86 -11.59
N PRO A 142 1.43 -5.44 -10.52
CA PRO A 142 0.91 -4.74 -9.35
C PRO A 142 1.80 -4.74 -8.10
N ILE A 143 2.91 -5.50 -8.04
CA ILE A 143 3.53 -5.87 -6.76
C ILE A 143 4.10 -4.65 -6.01
N SER A 144 5.07 -3.93 -6.57
CA SER A 144 5.68 -2.78 -5.87
C SER A 144 4.67 -1.65 -5.60
N HIS A 145 3.73 -1.42 -6.53
CA HIS A 145 2.72 -0.38 -6.41
C HIS A 145 1.70 -0.68 -5.30
N ALA A 146 1.20 -1.91 -5.22
CA ALA A 146 0.34 -2.33 -4.12
C ALA A 146 1.11 -2.30 -2.79
N HIS A 147 2.40 -2.67 -2.81
CA HIS A 147 3.23 -2.68 -1.63
C HIS A 147 3.38 -1.29 -0.99
N ILE A 148 3.78 -0.27 -1.76
CA ILE A 148 3.97 1.08 -1.21
C ILE A 148 2.64 1.66 -0.67
N ASN A 149 1.51 1.36 -1.31
CA ASN A 149 0.20 1.85 -0.89
C ASN A 149 -0.33 1.12 0.37
N LEU A 150 -0.38 -0.21 0.35
CA LEU A 150 -1.03 -1.01 1.38
C LEU A 150 -0.07 -1.31 2.54
N VAL A 151 1.13 -1.77 2.23
CA VAL A 151 2.09 -2.18 3.25
C VAL A 151 2.78 -0.97 3.83
N THR A 152 3.39 -0.09 3.03
CA THR A 152 4.04 1.10 3.60
C THR A 152 3.01 2.16 4.03
N GLY A 153 2.01 2.43 3.21
CA GLY A 153 1.01 3.47 3.44
C GLY A 153 -0.01 3.11 4.53
N LEU A 154 -0.93 2.20 4.19
CA LEU A 154 -2.07 1.85 5.05
C LEU A 154 -1.62 1.21 6.37
N THR A 155 -0.67 0.27 6.34
CA THR A 155 -0.22 -0.39 7.59
C THR A 155 0.38 0.61 8.57
N MET A 156 1.15 1.61 8.10
CA MET A 156 1.65 2.68 8.97
C MET A 156 0.53 3.49 9.60
N LEU A 157 -0.49 3.87 8.81
CA LEU A 157 -1.66 4.59 9.31
C LEU A 157 -2.42 3.77 10.36
N VAL A 158 -2.67 2.50 10.07
CA VAL A 158 -3.37 1.58 10.98
C VAL A 158 -2.56 1.36 12.26
N ALA A 159 -1.27 1.05 12.16
CA ALA A 159 -0.40 0.87 13.32
C ALA A 159 -0.33 2.13 14.20
N GLY A 160 -0.14 3.31 13.58
CA GLY A 160 -0.15 4.58 14.29
C GLY A 160 -1.47 4.87 14.99
N SER A 161 -2.59 4.51 14.36
CA SER A 161 -3.94 4.67 14.91
C SER A 161 -4.21 3.71 16.07
N LEU A 162 -3.81 2.45 15.93
CA LEU A 162 -3.92 1.44 16.99
C LEU A 162 -3.10 1.85 18.22
N PHE A 163 -1.86 2.29 18.05
CA PHE A 163 -1.05 2.79 19.18
C PHE A 163 -1.62 4.05 19.81
N ALA A 164 -2.26 4.94 19.03
CA ALA A 164 -2.91 6.13 19.57
C ALA A 164 -4.19 5.82 20.35
N LEU A 165 -4.89 4.75 19.99
CA LEU A 165 -6.21 4.37 20.51
C LEU A 165 -6.18 3.21 21.51
N VAL A 166 -5.02 2.59 21.76
CA VAL A 166 -4.89 1.40 22.61
C VAL A 166 -5.50 1.59 24.00
N ARG A 167 -5.33 2.77 24.60
CA ARG A 167 -5.89 3.11 25.92
C ARG A 167 -7.42 3.24 25.89
N VAL A 168 -7.97 3.77 24.79
CA VAL A 168 -9.43 3.85 24.58
C VAL A 168 -10.00 2.44 24.40
N ALA A 169 -9.23 1.55 23.79
CA ALA A 169 -9.56 0.14 23.62
C ALA A 169 -9.31 -0.70 24.88
N GLY A 170 -9.10 -0.11 26.07
CA GLY A 170 -8.87 -0.83 27.33
C GLY A 170 -7.53 -1.57 27.42
N GLY A 171 -6.65 -1.38 26.46
CA GLY A 171 -5.34 -2.05 26.39
C GLY A 171 -4.23 -1.32 27.15
N VAL A 172 -3.09 -1.99 27.27
CA VAL A 172 -1.88 -1.46 27.88
C VAL A 172 -1.03 -0.77 26.82
N GLU A 173 -0.72 0.51 27.05
CA GLU A 173 0.14 1.30 26.17
C GLU A 173 1.55 0.69 26.09
N PRO A 174 2.03 0.35 24.88
CA PRO A 174 3.39 -0.15 24.71
C PRO A 174 4.39 0.98 24.94
N SER A 175 5.59 0.63 25.41
CA SER A 175 6.63 1.64 25.65
C SER A 175 7.01 2.40 24.37
N ARG A 176 7.30 3.69 24.49
CA ARG A 176 7.75 4.54 23.37
C ARG A 176 8.95 3.96 22.62
N ARG A 177 9.86 3.28 23.31
CA ARG A 177 11.03 2.62 22.68
C ARG A 177 10.59 1.48 21.78
N LEU A 178 9.64 0.66 22.23
CA LEU A 178 9.12 -0.46 21.46
C LEU A 178 8.33 0.01 20.23
N VAL A 179 7.47 1.02 20.39
CA VAL A 179 6.74 1.64 19.27
C VAL A 179 7.69 2.21 18.22
N ASN A 180 8.77 2.89 18.63
CA ASN A 180 9.77 3.40 17.69
C ASN A 180 10.53 2.27 16.99
N ARG A 181 10.86 1.18 17.68
CA ARG A 181 11.48 0.00 17.05
C ARG A 181 10.55 -0.63 16.01
N CYS A 182 9.26 -0.80 16.33
CA CYS A 182 8.25 -1.25 15.38
C CYS A 182 8.20 -0.32 14.16
N PHE A 183 8.16 1.00 14.37
CA PHE A 183 8.16 1.97 13.27
C PHE A 183 9.34 1.78 12.33
N PHE A 184 10.57 1.78 12.85
CA PHE A 184 11.77 1.69 12.02
C PHE A 184 11.94 0.31 11.38
N ALA A 185 11.54 -0.77 12.07
CA ALA A 185 11.52 -2.10 11.48
C ALA A 185 10.54 -2.19 10.30
N LEU A 186 9.31 -1.71 10.48
CA LEU A 186 8.29 -1.67 9.42
C LEU A 186 8.73 -0.80 8.25
N LEU A 187 9.26 0.39 8.54
CA LEU A 187 9.73 1.32 7.51
C LEU A 187 10.89 0.70 6.71
N GLY A 188 11.89 0.15 7.40
CA GLY A 188 13.05 -0.47 6.78
C GLY A 188 12.68 -1.69 5.95
N GLY A 189 11.92 -2.64 6.52
CA GLY A 189 11.50 -3.85 5.83
C GLY A 189 10.61 -3.56 4.62
N SER A 190 9.64 -2.66 4.77
CA SER A 190 8.73 -2.31 3.68
C SER A 190 9.43 -1.53 2.55
N LEU A 191 10.29 -0.56 2.87
CA LEU A 191 11.05 0.16 1.83
C LEU A 191 12.09 -0.73 1.15
N ALA A 192 12.70 -1.67 1.87
CA ALA A 192 13.60 -2.65 1.26
C ALA A 192 12.85 -3.53 0.25
N PHE A 193 11.67 -4.05 0.61
CA PHE A 193 10.87 -4.87 -0.28
C PHE A 193 10.35 -4.08 -1.49
N TYR A 194 9.87 -2.85 -1.26
CA TYR A 194 9.49 -1.94 -2.33
C TYR A 194 10.65 -1.66 -3.31
N ALA A 195 11.83 -1.36 -2.80
CA ALA A 195 13.00 -1.05 -3.62
C ALA A 195 13.48 -2.28 -4.41
N VAL A 196 13.48 -3.46 -3.80
CA VAL A 196 13.84 -4.72 -4.47
C VAL A 196 12.87 -5.04 -5.60
N THR A 197 11.57 -5.00 -5.36
CA THR A 197 10.56 -5.30 -6.38
C THR A 197 10.62 -4.28 -7.53
N LEU A 198 10.78 -3.00 -7.22
CA LEU A 198 10.96 -1.98 -8.26
C LEU A 198 12.26 -2.19 -9.05
N TYR A 199 13.36 -2.55 -8.38
CA TYR A 199 14.64 -2.86 -9.03
C TYR A 199 14.52 -4.06 -9.97
N LEU A 200 13.99 -5.18 -9.48
CA LEU A 200 13.86 -6.42 -10.26
C LEU A 200 12.98 -6.17 -11.49
N GLY A 201 11.82 -5.53 -11.31
CA GLY A 201 10.95 -5.27 -12.44
C GLY A 201 11.55 -4.32 -13.48
N LEU A 202 12.34 -3.32 -13.06
CA LEU A 202 13.06 -2.46 -14.01
C LEU A 202 14.23 -3.17 -14.68
N HIS A 203 14.95 -4.02 -13.94
CA HIS A 203 16.13 -4.74 -14.42
C HIS A 203 15.75 -5.87 -15.36
N GLU A 204 14.93 -6.81 -14.89
CA GLU A 204 14.46 -7.97 -15.64
C GLU A 204 13.54 -7.54 -16.78
N GLY A 205 12.66 -6.57 -16.55
CA GLY A 205 11.83 -6.01 -17.61
C GLY A 205 12.66 -5.40 -18.73
N ARG A 206 13.82 -4.79 -18.42
CA ARG A 206 14.74 -4.30 -19.46
C ARG A 206 15.41 -5.44 -20.21
N LEU A 207 15.75 -6.54 -19.55
CA LEU A 207 16.31 -7.73 -20.22
C LEU A 207 15.28 -8.33 -21.19
N VAL A 208 14.01 -8.44 -20.78
CA VAL A 208 12.92 -8.91 -21.64
C VAL A 208 12.72 -7.96 -22.81
N VAL A 209 12.48 -6.68 -22.56
CA VAL A 209 12.10 -5.71 -23.62
C VAL A 209 13.26 -5.40 -24.57
N ASN A 210 14.48 -5.24 -24.05
CA ASN A 210 15.61 -4.79 -24.88
C ASN A 210 16.46 -5.92 -25.44
N ARG A 211 16.49 -7.09 -24.78
CA ARG A 211 17.30 -8.24 -25.22
C ARG A 211 16.46 -9.41 -25.73
N GLY A 212 15.13 -9.31 -25.68
CA GLY A 212 14.23 -10.35 -26.18
C GLY A 212 14.29 -11.65 -25.39
N LEU A 213 14.75 -11.61 -24.14
CA LEU A 213 14.72 -12.77 -23.25
C LEU A 213 13.28 -13.07 -22.82
N THR A 214 13.00 -14.33 -22.51
CA THR A 214 11.77 -14.65 -21.78
C THR A 214 11.88 -14.17 -20.32
N PRO A 215 10.77 -13.96 -19.60
CA PRO A 215 10.83 -13.57 -18.19
C PRO A 215 11.64 -14.55 -17.32
N GLU A 216 11.54 -15.84 -17.59
CA GLU A 216 12.28 -16.89 -16.86
C GLU A 216 13.78 -16.77 -17.13
N GLN A 217 14.16 -16.54 -18.39
CA GLN A 217 15.57 -16.30 -18.76
C GLN A 217 16.13 -15.01 -18.15
N ALA A 218 15.30 -13.97 -18.02
CA ALA A 218 15.69 -12.72 -17.38
C ALA A 218 15.90 -12.92 -15.86
N GLU A 219 15.06 -13.71 -15.21
CA GLU A 219 15.22 -14.11 -13.81
C GLU A 219 16.50 -14.95 -13.62
N GLU A 220 16.72 -15.98 -14.44
CA GLU A 220 17.95 -16.80 -14.40
C GLU A 220 19.22 -15.99 -14.64
N ALA A 221 19.16 -14.99 -15.54
CA ALA A 221 20.26 -14.06 -15.79
C ALA A 221 20.52 -13.11 -14.62
N THR A 222 19.56 -12.95 -13.71
CA THR A 222 19.62 -12.07 -12.55
C THR A 222 19.99 -12.88 -11.31
N ALA A 223 21.26 -13.28 -11.20
CA ALA A 223 21.76 -14.12 -10.10
C ALA A 223 21.44 -13.60 -8.67
N LEU A 224 21.21 -12.29 -8.53
CA LEU A 224 20.85 -11.67 -7.25
C LEU A 224 19.36 -11.77 -6.90
N HIS A 225 18.49 -12.11 -7.86
CA HIS A 225 17.04 -12.15 -7.68
C HIS A 225 16.60 -12.87 -6.39
N PRO A 226 16.93 -14.16 -6.17
CA PRO A 226 16.43 -14.89 -5.02
C PRO A 226 16.93 -14.30 -3.70
N PHE A 227 18.17 -13.81 -3.67
CA PHE A 227 18.77 -13.22 -2.46
C PHE A 227 18.13 -11.86 -2.11
N LEU A 228 17.80 -11.05 -3.11
CA LEU A 228 17.14 -9.76 -2.90
C LEU A 228 15.72 -9.95 -2.37
N ILE A 229 14.93 -10.82 -2.99
CA ILE A 229 13.56 -11.12 -2.55
C ILE A 229 13.57 -11.74 -1.16
N MET A 230 14.40 -12.75 -0.93
CA MET A 230 14.50 -13.42 0.37
C MET A 230 14.92 -12.44 1.47
N GLY A 231 15.98 -11.65 1.24
CA GLY A 231 16.48 -10.71 2.24
C GLY A 231 15.44 -9.65 2.62
N ALA A 232 14.80 -9.04 1.63
CA ALA A 232 13.75 -8.05 1.89
C ALA A 232 12.49 -8.69 2.50
N GLY A 233 12.12 -9.89 2.05
CA GLY A 233 11.00 -10.66 2.57
C GLY A 233 11.17 -11.01 4.05
N ILE A 234 12.34 -11.50 4.46
CA ILE A 234 12.66 -11.81 5.87
C ILE A 234 12.61 -10.54 6.72
N ALA A 235 13.21 -9.45 6.25
CA ALA A 235 13.20 -8.18 6.98
C ALA A 235 11.77 -7.66 7.20
N MET A 236 10.93 -7.73 6.16
CA MET A 236 9.52 -7.37 6.25
C MET A 236 8.74 -8.32 7.17
N PHE A 237 8.92 -9.63 7.02
CA PHE A 237 8.27 -10.64 7.85
C PHE A 237 8.56 -10.41 9.33
N ALA A 238 9.83 -10.24 9.69
CA ALA A 238 10.24 -9.94 11.06
C ALA A 238 9.59 -8.64 11.59
N ALA A 239 9.49 -7.60 10.75
CA ALA A 239 8.85 -6.34 11.12
C ALA A 239 7.34 -6.48 11.37
N PHE A 240 6.64 -7.23 10.51
CA PHE A 240 5.21 -7.53 10.69
C PHE A 240 4.95 -8.35 11.94
N TRP A 241 5.75 -9.39 12.19
CA TRP A 241 5.62 -10.20 13.38
C TRP A 241 5.89 -9.43 14.66
N LEU A 242 6.87 -8.52 14.65
CA LEU A 242 7.08 -7.58 15.74
C LEU A 242 5.85 -6.69 15.95
N LEU A 243 5.26 -6.14 14.90
CA LEU A 243 4.05 -5.32 15.00
C LEU A 243 2.88 -6.12 15.60
N LEU A 244 2.61 -7.31 15.07
CA LEU A 244 1.52 -8.19 15.54
C LEU A 244 1.71 -8.59 17.00
N ALA A 245 2.93 -8.96 17.39
CA ALA A 245 3.24 -9.31 18.77
C ALA A 245 3.01 -8.14 19.74
N VAL A 246 3.38 -6.91 19.33
CA VAL A 246 3.16 -5.71 20.15
C VAL A 246 1.69 -5.38 20.26
N ILE A 247 0.93 -5.43 19.16
CA ILE A 247 -0.53 -5.19 19.18
C ILE A 247 -1.20 -6.22 20.08
N ALA A 248 -0.96 -7.52 19.82
CA ALA A 248 -1.56 -8.60 20.59
C ALA A 248 -1.26 -8.46 22.08
N ARG A 249 0.00 -8.23 22.46
CA ARG A 249 0.39 -8.02 23.86
C ARG A 249 -0.31 -6.81 24.48
N SER A 250 -0.52 -5.75 23.71
CA SER A 250 -1.19 -4.53 24.18
C SER A 250 -2.68 -4.72 24.44
N VAL A 251 -3.37 -5.60 23.70
CA VAL A 251 -4.83 -5.83 23.87
C VAL A 251 -5.18 -7.15 24.55
N TRP A 252 -4.22 -8.05 24.80
CA TRP A 252 -4.46 -9.39 25.35
C TRP A 252 -5.21 -9.39 26.69
N ARG A 253 -4.94 -8.39 27.53
CA ARG A 253 -5.60 -8.22 28.84
C ARG A 253 -6.62 -7.07 28.83
N SER A 254 -7.11 -6.68 27.66
CA SER A 254 -8.13 -5.66 27.57
C SER A 254 -9.49 -6.23 27.93
N ASP A 255 -10.19 -5.56 28.85
CA ASP A 255 -11.59 -5.86 29.19
C ASP A 255 -12.58 -5.24 28.17
N SER A 256 -12.07 -4.61 27.10
CA SER A 256 -12.89 -4.00 26.06
C SER A 256 -13.44 -5.04 25.08
N ALA A 257 -14.69 -4.83 24.64
CA ALA A 257 -15.29 -5.58 23.54
C ALA A 257 -14.48 -5.49 22.23
N LEU A 258 -13.58 -4.50 22.08
CA LEU A 258 -12.71 -4.35 20.91
C LEU A 258 -11.51 -5.31 20.92
N GLY A 259 -11.11 -5.82 22.09
CA GLY A 259 -9.96 -6.72 22.24
C GLY A 259 -10.03 -7.95 21.33
N PRO A 260 -11.14 -8.73 21.37
CA PRO A 260 -11.33 -9.89 20.50
C PRO A 260 -11.23 -9.58 19.01
N PHE A 261 -11.76 -8.45 18.54
CA PHE A 261 -11.69 -8.05 17.13
C PHE A 261 -10.25 -7.75 16.69
N VAL A 262 -9.48 -7.04 17.52
CA VAL A 262 -8.07 -6.75 17.24
C VAL A 262 -7.26 -8.05 17.21
N LEU A 263 -7.48 -8.96 18.16
CA LEU A 263 -6.79 -10.25 18.20
C LEU A 263 -7.15 -11.15 17.01
N ALA A 264 -8.42 -11.19 16.60
CA ALA A 264 -8.86 -11.91 15.41
C ALA A 264 -8.19 -11.35 14.14
N GLY A 265 -8.10 -10.02 14.01
CA GLY A 265 -7.38 -9.37 12.93
C GLY A 265 -5.88 -9.71 12.92
N CYS A 266 -5.24 -9.72 14.10
CA CYS A 266 -3.85 -10.16 14.23
C CYS A 266 -3.65 -11.62 13.83
N ALA A 267 -4.56 -12.52 14.22
CA ALA A 267 -4.51 -13.92 13.86
C ALA A 267 -4.70 -14.13 12.35
N ALA A 268 -5.66 -13.45 11.72
CA ALA A 268 -5.88 -13.49 10.28
C ALA A 268 -4.64 -13.01 9.49
N LEU A 269 -4.02 -11.91 9.93
CA LEU A 269 -2.79 -11.41 9.32
C LEU A 269 -1.61 -12.36 9.54
N ALA A 270 -1.45 -12.93 10.74
CA ALA A 270 -0.40 -13.90 11.01
C ALA A 270 -0.52 -15.14 10.11
N LEU A 271 -1.74 -15.69 9.97
CA LEU A 271 -2.03 -16.79 9.05
C LEU A 271 -1.70 -16.42 7.59
N GLY A 272 -2.13 -15.23 7.14
CA GLY A 272 -1.80 -14.75 5.79
C GLY A 272 -0.29 -14.62 5.55
N THR A 273 0.48 -14.16 6.54
CA THR A 273 1.94 -14.07 6.41
C THR A 273 2.66 -15.42 6.45
N LEU A 274 2.04 -16.46 6.99
CA LEU A 274 2.57 -17.83 6.99
C LEU A 274 2.21 -18.62 5.74
N GLN A 275 1.15 -18.21 5.03
CA GLN A 275 0.73 -18.89 3.80
C GLN A 275 1.80 -18.81 2.72
N GLY A 276 2.45 -17.66 2.55
CA GLY A 276 3.53 -17.49 1.56
C GLY A 276 4.68 -18.50 1.74
N PRO A 277 5.32 -18.56 2.93
CA PRO A 277 6.38 -19.53 3.21
C PRO A 277 5.96 -21.01 3.10
N VAL A 278 4.69 -21.33 3.28
CA VAL A 278 4.18 -22.72 3.17
C VAL A 278 3.87 -23.11 1.72
N GLN A 279 3.60 -22.13 0.85
CA GLN A 279 3.32 -22.33 -0.56
C GLN A 279 4.56 -22.28 -1.47
N ALA A 280 5.65 -21.69 -1.00
CA ALA A 280 6.95 -21.62 -1.68
C ALA A 280 7.78 -22.90 -1.44
#